data_AF-A0AAD1VP19-F1
#
_entry.id   AF-A0AAD1VP19-F1
#
_cell.length_a   1.000
_cell.length_b   1.000
_cell.length_c   1.000
_cell.angle_alpha   90.00
_cell.angle_beta   90.00
_cell.angle_gamma   90.00
#
_symmetry.space_group_name_H-M   'P 1'
#
loop_
_entity.id
_entity.type
_entity.pdbx_description
1 polymer ?
#
loop_
_entity_poly.entity_id
_entity_poly.type
_entity_poly.pdbx_seq_one_letter_code
_entity_poly.pdbx_strand_id
1 'polypeptide(L)'
;VENVMPNDTFYFTILRNPVTQMESSFSYNKKQEVFQKSESLEDFLNNTSKYYRSNMSSSYYAKNYIAFDFGFDNNGRESEKHYKLLCQTVEIMFDLVLIVEYFDESLVLLKNALCWTFDDVLSIKLN
;
A
#
# COMPACT_ATOMS: atom_id res chain seq x y z
N VAL A 1 -18.94 -7.81 -0.47
CA VAL A 1 -17.95 -8.87 -0.11
C VAL A 1 -18.63 -10.06 0.59
N GLU A 2 -19.73 -9.83 1.31
CA GLU A 2 -20.54 -10.89 1.97
C GLU A 2 -21.08 -12.00 1.05
N ASN A 3 -21.15 -11.80 -0.27
CA ASN A 3 -21.66 -12.81 -1.19
C ASN A 3 -20.68 -13.96 -1.52
N VAL A 4 -19.43 -13.90 -1.02
CA VAL A 4 -18.38 -14.90 -1.35
C VAL A 4 -17.69 -15.46 -0.11
N MET A 5 -17.44 -14.63 0.91
CA MET A 5 -16.69 -15.02 2.10
C MET A 5 -17.61 -15.23 3.30
N PRO A 6 -17.37 -16.24 4.16
CA PRO A 6 -18.09 -16.42 5.42
C PRO A 6 -18.02 -15.20 6.34
N ASN A 7 -19.01 -15.03 7.21
CA ASN A 7 -19.08 -13.90 8.15
C ASN A 7 -17.94 -13.88 9.19
N ASP A 8 -17.30 -15.02 9.44
CA ASP A 8 -16.17 -15.19 10.36
C ASP A 8 -14.81 -15.17 9.64
N THR A 9 -14.77 -14.68 8.40
CA THR A 9 -13.51 -14.50 7.66
C THR A 9 -12.63 -13.47 8.35
N PHE A 10 -11.38 -13.86 8.63
CA PHE A 10 -10.34 -12.96 9.10
C PHE A 10 -9.67 -12.22 7.94
N TYR A 11 -9.71 -10.90 7.95
CA TYR A 11 -9.08 -10.03 6.95
C TYR A 11 -7.85 -9.36 7.54
N PHE A 12 -6.71 -9.50 6.88
CA PHE A 12 -5.51 -8.76 7.22
C PHE A 12 -4.89 -8.11 5.99
N THR A 13 -4.06 -7.10 6.24
CA THR A 13 -3.31 -6.38 5.22
C THR A 13 -1.94 -5.99 5.77
N ILE A 14 -1.08 -5.41 4.94
CA ILE A 14 0.23 -4.90 5.35
C ILE A 14 0.45 -3.49 4.82
N LEU A 15 0.95 -2.62 5.69
CA LEU A 15 1.29 -1.23 5.39
C LEU A 15 2.78 -1.01 5.45
N ARG A 16 3.25 -0.07 4.62
CA ARG A 16 4.63 0.38 4.59
C ARG A 16 4.69 1.88 4.80
N ASN A 17 5.81 2.37 5.31
CA ASN A 17 6.11 3.79 5.33
C ASN A 17 5.93 4.41 3.93
N PRO A 18 5.16 5.51 3.79
CA PRO A 18 4.83 6.09 2.48
C PRO A 18 6.06 6.59 1.70
N VAL A 19 7.14 6.97 2.39
CA VAL A 19 8.39 7.44 1.75
C VAL A 19 9.10 6.27 1.09
N THR A 20 9.38 5.20 1.84
CA THR A 20 10.05 4.01 1.30
C THR A 20 9.17 3.26 0.29
N GLN A 21 7.83 3.38 0.41
CA GLN A 21 6.88 2.91 -0.59
C GLN A 21 7.04 3.66 -1.92
N MET A 22 7.24 4.99 -1.90
CA MET A 22 7.46 5.78 -3.12
C MET A 22 8.77 5.40 -3.81
N GLU A 23 9.86 5.24 -3.04
CA GLU A 23 11.16 4.79 -3.58
C GLU A 23 11.07 3.41 -4.24
N SER A 24 10.39 2.48 -3.57
CA SER A 24 10.13 1.13 -4.09
C SER A 24 9.27 1.17 -5.34
N SER A 25 8.19 1.96 -5.31
CA SER A 25 7.28 2.09 -6.45
C SER A 25 8.00 2.66 -7.66
N PHE A 26 8.77 3.73 -7.49
CA PHE A 26 9.55 4.33 -8.57
C PHE A 26 10.54 3.34 -9.18
N SER A 27 11.29 2.62 -8.33
CA SER A 27 12.34 1.70 -8.79
C SER A 27 11.75 0.49 -9.50
N TYR A 28 10.72 -0.13 -8.91
CA TYR A 28 10.07 -1.32 -9.44
C TYR A 28 9.26 -1.01 -10.71
N ASN A 29 8.54 0.12 -10.71
CA ASN A 29 7.67 0.53 -11.81
C ASN A 29 8.35 1.53 -12.76
N LYS A 30 9.68 1.57 -12.82
CA LYS A 30 10.42 2.59 -13.58
C LYS A 30 10.02 2.69 -15.06
N LYS A 31 9.56 1.58 -15.64
CA LYS A 31 9.12 1.48 -17.04
C LYS A 31 7.68 1.94 -17.28
N GLN A 32 6.90 2.25 -16.23
CA GLN A 32 5.52 2.72 -16.36
C GLN A 32 5.46 4.15 -16.88
N GLU A 33 4.37 4.51 -17.56
CA GLU A 33 4.23 5.83 -18.22
C GLU A 33 4.53 7.00 -17.28
N VAL A 34 4.06 6.92 -16.03
CA VAL A 34 4.24 7.97 -15.02
C VAL A 34 5.71 8.20 -14.63
N PHE A 35 6.57 7.17 -14.72
CA PHE A 35 7.98 7.24 -14.30
C PHE A 35 8.99 7.17 -15.45
N GLN A 36 8.63 6.61 -16.60
CA GLN A 36 9.57 6.25 -17.67
C GLN A 36 10.36 7.44 -18.23
N LYS A 37 9.81 8.67 -18.15
CA LYS A 37 10.43 9.88 -18.71
C LYS A 37 11.30 10.66 -17.72
N SER A 38 11.21 10.36 -16.43
CA SER A 38 12.10 10.97 -15.43
C SER A 38 13.47 10.30 -15.46
N GLU A 39 14.53 10.99 -15.09
CA GLU A 39 15.87 10.39 -15.03
C GLU A 39 16.10 9.68 -13.69
N SER A 40 15.62 10.28 -12.60
CA SER A 40 15.73 9.79 -11.22
C SER A 40 14.45 10.08 -10.44
N LEU A 41 14.34 9.52 -9.22
CA LEU A 41 13.22 9.84 -8.32
C LEU A 41 13.25 11.33 -7.95
N GLU A 42 14.44 11.89 -7.74
CA GLU A 42 14.62 13.31 -7.44
C GLU A 42 14.14 14.20 -8.59
N ASP A 43 14.47 13.87 -9.84
CA ASP A 43 13.94 14.59 -11.02
C ASP A 43 12.41 14.48 -11.08
N PHE A 44 11.85 13.29 -10.82
CA PHE A 44 10.40 13.11 -10.78
C PHE A 44 9.72 13.99 -9.71
N LEU A 45 10.26 14.03 -8.49
CA LEU A 45 9.69 14.78 -7.37
C LEU A 45 9.86 16.30 -7.56
N ASN A 46 11.00 16.76 -8.08
CA ASN A 46 11.25 18.18 -8.35
C ASN A 46 10.43 18.71 -9.54
N ASN A 47 10.05 17.83 -10.48
CA ASN A 47 9.32 18.21 -11.70
C ASN A 47 7.98 17.44 -11.85
N THR A 48 7.27 17.15 -10.75
CA THR A 48 6.10 16.24 -10.80
C THR A 48 5.02 16.67 -11.78
N SER A 49 4.74 17.96 -11.94
CA SER A 49 3.73 18.47 -12.89
C SER A 49 4.08 18.21 -14.37
N LYS A 50 5.37 17.99 -14.69
CA LYS A 50 5.85 17.60 -16.03
C LYS A 50 5.53 16.14 -16.34
N TYR A 51 5.59 15.27 -15.34
CA TYR A 51 5.52 13.82 -15.50
C TYR A 51 4.16 13.23 -15.13
N TYR A 52 3.50 13.76 -14.11
CA TYR A 52 2.27 13.22 -13.55
C TYR A 52 1.02 13.85 -14.17
N ARG A 53 0.05 13.01 -14.54
CA ARG A 53 -1.33 13.42 -14.83
C ARG A 53 -2.30 12.42 -14.19
N SER A 54 -3.37 12.93 -13.59
CA SER A 54 -4.35 12.09 -12.87
C SER A 54 -5.06 11.07 -13.77
N ASN A 55 -5.17 11.32 -15.07
CA ASN A 55 -5.81 10.44 -16.03
C ASN A 55 -4.89 9.36 -16.63
N MET A 56 -3.62 9.30 -16.23
CA MET A 56 -2.73 8.23 -16.65
C MET A 56 -3.16 6.91 -16.04
N SER A 57 -3.12 5.84 -16.83
CA SER A 57 -3.41 4.48 -16.36
C SER A 57 -2.45 4.00 -15.29
N SER A 58 -1.25 4.61 -15.19
CA SER A 58 -0.22 4.28 -14.20
C SER A 58 -0.10 5.31 -13.07
N SER A 59 -1.03 6.29 -12.98
CA SER A 59 -0.93 7.41 -12.01
C SER A 59 -0.90 6.94 -10.56
N TYR A 60 -1.60 5.85 -10.23
CA TYR A 60 -1.67 5.31 -8.88
C TYR A 60 -0.32 4.84 -8.32
N TYR A 61 0.66 4.52 -9.17
CA TYR A 61 2.01 4.19 -8.70
C TYR A 61 2.76 5.39 -8.10
N ALA A 62 2.36 6.62 -8.45
CA ALA A 62 3.15 7.82 -8.16
C ALA A 62 2.53 8.77 -7.14
N LYS A 63 1.23 8.64 -6.86
CA LYS A 63 0.53 9.50 -5.90
C LYS A 63 -0.43 8.66 -5.09
N ASN A 64 -0.34 8.77 -3.75
CA ASN A 64 -1.21 8.08 -2.79
C ASN A 64 -1.38 6.59 -3.09
N TYR A 65 -0.27 5.89 -3.38
CA TYR A 65 -0.31 4.49 -3.76
C TYR A 65 -0.99 3.61 -2.69
N ILE A 66 -0.75 3.89 -1.40
CA ILE A 66 -1.41 3.18 -0.29
C ILE A 66 -2.95 3.35 -0.35
N ALA A 67 -3.46 4.51 -0.76
CA ALA A 67 -4.90 4.70 -0.90
C ALA A 67 -5.47 3.83 -2.04
N PHE A 68 -4.74 3.74 -3.16
CA PHE A 68 -5.10 2.85 -4.27
C PHE A 68 -5.08 1.37 -3.86
N ASP A 69 -4.08 0.93 -3.10
CA ASP A 69 -3.98 -0.47 -2.65
C ASP A 69 -5.17 -0.89 -1.78
N PHE A 70 -5.80 0.06 -1.06
CA PHE A 70 -7.06 -0.15 -0.34
C PHE A 70 -8.32 0.08 -1.16
N GLY A 71 -8.20 0.30 -2.47
CA GLY A 71 -9.32 0.50 -3.38
C GLY A 71 -9.91 1.91 -3.40
N PHE A 72 -9.22 2.90 -2.81
CA PHE A 72 -9.63 4.30 -2.88
C PHE A 72 -9.05 5.01 -4.11
N ASP A 73 -9.63 6.16 -4.46
CA ASP A 73 -9.10 7.02 -5.50
C ASP A 73 -7.79 7.67 -5.04
N ASN A 74 -6.70 7.38 -5.74
CA ASN A 74 -5.36 7.93 -5.46
C ASN A 74 -5.28 9.44 -5.74
N ASN A 75 -6.19 9.97 -6.57
CA ASN A 75 -6.41 11.39 -6.83
C ASN A 75 -7.56 11.97 -6.00
N GLY A 76 -7.99 11.26 -4.96
CA GLY A 76 -9.06 11.67 -4.05
C GLY A 76 -8.80 13.01 -3.35
N ARG A 77 -9.81 13.46 -2.60
CA ARG A 77 -9.79 14.78 -1.95
C ARG A 77 -8.69 14.86 -0.89
N GLU A 78 -7.80 15.84 -1.03
CA GLU A 78 -6.77 16.11 -0.03
C GLU A 78 -7.34 16.96 1.11
N SER A 79 -7.76 16.30 2.19
CA SER A 79 -8.19 16.97 3.41
C SER A 79 -8.02 16.06 4.62
N GLU A 80 -7.75 16.66 5.79
CA GLU A 80 -7.63 15.90 7.04
C GLU A 80 -8.88 15.05 7.32
N LYS A 81 -10.07 15.60 7.05
CA LYS A 81 -11.34 14.88 7.20
C LYS A 81 -11.41 13.64 6.30
N HIS A 82 -10.96 13.76 5.05
CA HIS A 82 -10.94 12.63 4.12
C HIS A 82 -9.97 11.55 4.59
N TYR A 83 -8.74 11.92 4.98
CA TYR A 83 -7.76 10.96 5.46
C TYR A 83 -8.19 10.24 6.74
N LYS A 84 -8.81 10.95 7.70
CA LYS A 84 -9.41 10.32 8.89
C LYS A 84 -10.46 9.27 8.53
N LEU A 85 -11.30 9.57 7.54
CA LEU A 85 -12.31 8.62 7.07
C LEU A 85 -11.68 7.39 6.38
N LEU A 86 -10.61 7.59 5.59
CA LEU A 86 -9.87 6.48 4.99
C LEU A 86 -9.27 5.57 6.07
N CYS A 87 -8.62 6.15 7.08
CA CYS A 87 -8.09 5.40 8.22
C CYS A 87 -9.17 4.58 8.93
N GLN A 88 -10.30 5.20 9.27
CA GLN A 88 -11.44 4.51 9.90
C GLN A 88 -11.98 3.38 9.03
N THR A 89 -12.01 3.58 7.71
CA THR A 89 -12.47 2.54 6.78
C THR A 89 -11.52 1.34 6.81
N VAL A 90 -10.20 1.58 6.78
CA VAL A 90 -9.20 0.52 6.90
C VAL A 90 -9.32 -0.21 8.25
N GLU A 91 -9.49 0.52 9.36
CA GLU A 91 -9.69 -0.06 10.70
C GLU A 91 -10.95 -0.94 10.80
N ILE A 92 -12.00 -0.64 10.02
CA ILE A 92 -13.23 -1.44 9.98
C ILE A 92 -13.08 -2.65 9.05
N MET A 93 -12.31 -2.53 7.98
CA MET A 93 -12.20 -3.57 6.95
C MET A 93 -11.26 -4.72 7.32
N PHE A 94 -10.26 -4.47 8.17
CA PHE A 94 -9.23 -5.45 8.49
C PHE A 94 -9.15 -5.69 9.99
N ASP A 95 -9.15 -6.96 10.38
CA ASP A 95 -8.95 -7.42 11.76
C ASP A 95 -7.50 -7.17 12.23
N LEU A 96 -6.54 -7.15 11.29
CA LEU A 96 -5.14 -6.89 11.58
C LEU A 96 -4.44 -6.14 10.44
N VAL A 97 -3.75 -5.06 10.78
CA VAL A 97 -2.88 -4.31 9.85
C VAL A 97 -1.43 -4.52 10.27
N LEU A 98 -0.68 -5.25 9.43
CA LEU A 98 0.74 -5.51 9.60
C LEU A 98 1.57 -4.29 9.18
N ILE A 99 2.80 -4.16 9.68
CA ILE A 99 3.71 -3.07 9.32
C ILE A 99 5.00 -3.66 8.74
N VAL A 100 5.35 -3.30 7.51
CA VAL A 100 6.56 -3.79 6.81
C VAL A 100 7.83 -3.48 7.60
N GLU A 101 7.91 -2.30 8.21
CA GLU A 101 9.07 -1.90 9.02
C GLU A 101 9.25 -2.74 10.30
N TYR A 102 8.20 -3.48 10.71
CA TYR A 102 8.18 -4.42 11.83
C TYR A 102 7.70 -5.79 11.35
N PHE A 103 8.26 -6.26 10.23
CA PHE A 103 7.74 -7.43 9.52
C PHE A 103 7.76 -8.69 10.40
N ASP A 104 8.85 -8.95 11.12
CA ASP A 104 8.97 -10.16 11.94
C ASP A 104 7.97 -10.14 13.11
N GLU A 105 7.83 -9.00 13.80
CA GLU A 105 6.83 -8.82 14.85
C GLU A 105 5.41 -8.92 14.31
N SER A 106 5.17 -8.35 13.11
CA SER A 106 3.89 -8.45 12.41
C SER A 106 3.54 -9.90 12.10
N LEU A 107 4.51 -10.71 11.66
CA LEU A 107 4.30 -12.15 11.43
C LEU A 107 3.98 -12.90 12.72
N VAL A 108 4.59 -12.53 13.85
CA VAL A 108 4.24 -13.11 15.16
C VAL A 108 2.78 -12.79 15.53
N LEU A 109 2.34 -11.55 15.30
CA LEU A 109 0.94 -11.15 15.53
C LEU A 109 -0.02 -11.92 14.61
N LEU A 110 0.30 -12.01 13.32
CA LEU A 110 -0.53 -12.75 12.35
C LEU A 110 -0.64 -14.23 12.72
N LYS A 111 0.50 -14.87 13.03
CA LYS A 111 0.56 -16.26 13.48
C LYS A 111 -0.35 -16.50 14.68
N ASN A 112 -0.30 -15.61 15.67
CA ASN A 112 -1.14 -15.74 16.86
C ASN A 112 -2.63 -15.52 16.54
N ALA A 113 -2.96 -14.54 15.69
CA ALA A 113 -4.33 -14.27 15.28
C ALA A 113 -4.97 -15.44 14.50
N LEU A 114 -4.18 -16.15 13.70
CA LEU A 114 -4.62 -17.31 12.91
C LEU A 114 -4.44 -18.66 13.62
N CYS A 115 -4.01 -18.66 14.89
CA CYS A 115 -3.67 -19.87 15.65
C CYS A 115 -2.65 -20.79 14.96
N TRP A 116 -1.77 -20.21 14.13
CA TRP A 116 -0.70 -20.94 13.46
C TRP A 116 0.43 -21.31 14.41
N THR A 117 1.21 -22.32 14.01
CA THR A 117 2.51 -22.63 14.60
C THR A 117 3.61 -21.88 13.84
N PHE A 118 4.86 -21.94 14.32
CA PHE A 118 5.98 -21.33 13.57
C PHE A 118 6.29 -22.08 12.27
N ASP A 119 5.98 -23.38 12.19
CA ASP A 119 6.20 -24.17 10.98
C ASP A 119 5.25 -23.75 9.84
N ASP A 120 4.14 -23.09 10.16
CA ASP A 120 3.18 -22.54 9.18
C ASP A 120 3.61 -21.17 8.63
N VAL A 121 4.65 -20.55 9.21
CA VAL A 121 5.11 -19.20 8.84
C VAL A 121 6.43 -19.28 8.08
N LEU A 122 6.34 -19.15 6.76
CA LEU A 122 7.51 -19.07 5.89
C LEU A 122 7.57 -17.68 5.23
N SER A 123 8.72 -17.01 5.32
CA SER A 123 8.99 -15.78 4.60
C SER A 123 10.28 -15.89 3.79
N ILE A 124 10.31 -15.23 2.64
CA ILE A 124 11.49 -15.11 1.79
C ILE A 124 11.85 -13.64 1.71
N LYS A 125 13.09 -13.31 2.09
CA LYS A 125 13.61 -11.97 1.87
C LYS A 125 14.03 -11.83 0.41
N LEU A 126 13.24 -11.10 -0.35
CA LEU A 126 13.59 -10.65 -1.70
C LEU A 126 14.16 -9.23 -1.58
N ASN A 127 15.50 -9.15 -1.66
CA ASN A 127 16.36 -7.96 -1.55
C ASN A 127 16.74 -7.55 -0.12
#